data_AF-A0A8J8KYG3-F1
#
_entry.id   AF-A0A8J8KYG3-F1
#
_cell.length_a   1.000
_cell.length_b   1.000
_cell.length_c   1.000
_cell.angle_alpha   90.00
_cell.angle_beta   90.00
_cell.angle_gamma   90.00
#
_symmetry.space_group_name_H-M   'P 1'
#
loop_
_entity.id
_entity.type
_entity.pdbx_description
1 polymer ?
#
loop_
_entity_poly.entity_id
_entity_poly.type
_entity_poly.pdbx_seq_one_letter_code
_entity_poly.pdbx_strand_id
1 'polypeptide(L)'
;MRTSALLCSVLFSAALLAQAPAPSLGDRVKAERPAVEQLLAEFKYSEAVQRTEALLPATRPAFDKKDNSTLVQSCAANLDMAEALRLAAEAADSAGAWEKALEYAKTAKALANESYVGVKEPFAQTVAYYKQAGARAQQVLDENDGRIKELKGKSALDPGERQELDLALGVEKEVVDCAKWVKFFQTYLDVTKRENEAYDPLVKVMEDKLKSEADQIADYKAGKGEKTKWVEAVISTPAYLERFTEKSGKAQWLNRLAVLDPENRKVQHQLDLLSGKVTAPPAKPAKKGKKA
;
A
#
# COMPACT_ATOMS: atom_id res chain seq x y z
N MET A 1 -60.48 -30.85 -11.84
CA MET A 1 -59.49 -31.73 -12.51
C MET A 1 -58.55 -30.83 -13.31
N ARG A 2 -57.22 -30.96 -13.07
CA ARG A 2 -56.07 -30.81 -14.00
C ARG A 2 -56.16 -29.73 -15.11
N THR A 3 -55.21 -28.84 -15.41
CA THR A 3 -53.76 -28.65 -15.18
C THR A 3 -53.37 -27.40 -16.00
N SER A 4 -52.33 -26.65 -15.57
CA SER A 4 -51.31 -25.90 -16.35
C SER A 4 -51.72 -25.05 -17.57
N ALA A 5 -51.11 -23.93 -17.95
CA ALA A 5 -50.06 -23.01 -17.51
C ALA A 5 -50.06 -21.92 -18.61
N LEU A 6 -49.68 -20.68 -18.32
CA LEU A 6 -48.81 -19.88 -19.20
C LEU A 6 -48.52 -18.50 -18.58
N LEU A 7 -47.33 -18.46 -17.98
CA LEU A 7 -46.49 -17.29 -17.81
C LEU A 7 -46.23 -16.63 -19.18
N CYS A 8 -46.33 -15.30 -19.22
CA CYS A 8 -45.52 -14.45 -20.10
C CYS A 8 -45.13 -13.20 -19.32
N SER A 9 -44.27 -13.41 -18.32
CA SER A 9 -43.50 -12.34 -17.72
C SER A 9 -42.49 -11.85 -18.75
N VAL A 10 -42.59 -10.56 -19.07
CA VAL A 10 -41.64 -9.82 -19.89
C VAL A 10 -40.28 -9.88 -19.20
N LEU A 11 -39.43 -10.81 -19.66
CA LEU A 11 -38.02 -10.82 -19.32
C LEU A 11 -37.39 -9.62 -20.02
N PHE A 12 -37.06 -8.60 -19.24
CA PHE A 12 -36.03 -7.64 -19.61
C PHE A 12 -34.80 -8.43 -20.03
N SER A 13 -34.45 -8.34 -21.31
CA SER A 13 -33.14 -8.73 -21.82
C SER A 13 -32.11 -7.83 -21.16
N ALA A 14 -31.62 -8.22 -19.99
CA ALA A 14 -30.35 -7.74 -19.47
C ALA A 14 -29.29 -8.25 -20.45
N ALA A 15 -28.96 -7.38 -21.41
CA ALA A 15 -27.81 -7.54 -22.26
C ALA A 15 -26.60 -7.86 -21.36
N LEU A 16 -25.93 -8.97 -21.66
CA LEU A 16 -24.57 -9.24 -21.24
C LEU A 16 -23.70 -8.09 -21.75
N LEU A 17 -23.62 -6.99 -21.00
CA LEU A 17 -22.46 -6.14 -21.06
C LEU A 17 -21.34 -7.00 -20.48
N ALA A 18 -20.37 -7.34 -21.31
CA ALA A 18 -19.09 -7.84 -20.85
C ALA A 18 -18.57 -6.81 -19.82
N GLN A 19 -18.74 -7.12 -18.52
CA GLN A 19 -18.19 -6.29 -17.46
C GLN A 19 -16.69 -6.26 -17.73
N ALA A 20 -16.15 -5.06 -17.99
CA ALA A 20 -14.72 -4.85 -17.91
C ALA A 20 -14.26 -5.46 -16.58
N PRO A 21 -13.13 -6.20 -16.56
CA PRO A 21 -12.67 -6.84 -15.34
C PRO A 21 -12.64 -5.79 -14.23
N ALA A 22 -13.22 -6.13 -13.07
CA ALA A 22 -13.27 -5.21 -11.95
C ALA A 22 -11.83 -4.70 -11.68
N PRO A 23 -11.66 -3.39 -11.43
CA PRO A 23 -10.34 -2.82 -11.20
C PRO A 23 -9.65 -3.53 -10.03
N SER A 24 -8.35 -3.77 -10.17
CA SER A 24 -7.53 -4.39 -9.11
C SER A 24 -7.59 -3.58 -7.82
N LEU A 25 -7.27 -4.19 -6.69
CA LEU A 25 -7.19 -3.45 -5.42
C LEU A 25 -6.14 -2.33 -5.53
N GLY A 26 -4.99 -2.60 -6.15
CA GLY A 26 -3.97 -1.59 -6.42
C GLY A 26 -4.50 -0.40 -7.23
N ASP A 27 -5.31 -0.63 -8.26
CA ASP A 27 -5.91 0.44 -9.06
C ASP A 27 -6.94 1.24 -8.25
N ARG A 28 -7.75 0.57 -7.43
CA ARG A 28 -8.70 1.22 -6.53
C ARG A 28 -7.99 2.10 -5.50
N VAL A 29 -6.88 1.64 -4.92
CA VAL A 29 -6.08 2.43 -3.98
C VAL A 29 -5.48 3.66 -4.67
N LYS A 30 -4.93 3.51 -5.87
CA LYS A 30 -4.41 4.65 -6.65
C LYS A 30 -5.49 5.67 -6.98
N ALA A 31 -6.69 5.21 -7.33
CA ALA A 31 -7.82 6.08 -7.64
C ALA A 31 -8.34 6.83 -6.40
N GLU A 32 -8.35 6.18 -5.23
CA GLU A 32 -8.88 6.75 -3.99
C GLU A 32 -7.88 7.69 -3.29
N ARG A 33 -6.57 7.47 -3.48
CA ARG A 33 -5.48 8.22 -2.81
C ARG A 33 -5.65 9.75 -2.86
N PRO A 34 -5.94 10.41 -4.01
CA PRO A 34 -6.10 11.86 -4.05
C PRO A 34 -7.24 12.37 -3.17
N ALA A 35 -8.35 11.64 -3.08
CA ALA A 35 -9.48 12.03 -2.23
C ALA A 35 -9.14 11.88 -0.74
N VAL A 36 -8.40 10.83 -0.37
CA VAL A 36 -7.88 10.66 1.00
C VAL A 36 -6.91 11.79 1.35
N GLU A 37 -5.96 12.11 0.47
CA GLU A 37 -4.99 13.20 0.66
C GLU A 37 -5.69 14.56 0.84
N GLN A 38 -6.75 14.82 0.06
CA GLN A 38 -7.57 16.01 0.24
C GLN A 38 -8.23 16.06 1.62
N LEU A 39 -8.81 14.95 2.10
CA LEU A 39 -9.40 14.89 3.44
C LEU A 39 -8.35 15.11 4.53
N LEU A 40 -7.14 14.57 4.39
CA LEU A 40 -6.04 14.82 5.31
C LEU A 40 -5.64 16.31 5.32
N ALA A 41 -5.55 16.94 4.15
CA ALA A 41 -5.24 18.37 4.03
C ALA A 41 -6.33 19.27 4.63
N GLU A 42 -7.59 18.83 4.57
CA GLU A 42 -8.75 19.51 5.16
C GLU A 42 -8.95 19.17 6.66
N PHE A 43 -8.05 18.38 7.27
CA PHE A 43 -8.12 17.91 8.66
C PHE A 43 -9.35 17.03 8.98
N LYS A 44 -9.93 16.40 7.95
CA LYS A 44 -11.07 15.48 8.02
C LYS A 44 -10.60 14.04 8.25
N TYR A 45 -9.80 13.83 9.29
CA TYR A 45 -9.07 12.57 9.49
C TYR A 45 -9.98 11.36 9.73
N SER A 46 -11.10 11.52 10.44
CA SER A 46 -12.07 10.43 10.66
C SER A 46 -12.68 9.94 9.34
N GLU A 47 -13.02 10.86 8.44
CA GLU A 47 -13.56 10.54 7.11
C GLU A 47 -12.50 9.89 6.22
N ALA A 48 -11.24 10.34 6.31
CA ALA A 48 -10.11 9.71 5.64
C ALA A 48 -9.93 8.25 6.10
N VAL A 49 -9.95 8.01 7.42
CA VAL A 49 -9.87 6.66 8.00
C VAL A 49 -10.99 5.77 7.46
N GLN A 50 -12.24 6.23 7.52
CA GLN A 50 -13.39 5.48 7.01
C GLN A 50 -13.26 5.10 5.53
N ARG A 51 -12.77 6.02 4.70
CA ARG A 51 -12.54 5.74 3.27
C ARG A 51 -11.45 4.72 3.04
N THR A 52 -10.33 4.84 3.74
CA THR A 52 -9.24 3.87 3.62
C THR A 52 -9.64 2.48 4.11
N GLU A 53 -10.42 2.40 5.19
CA GLU A 53 -10.94 1.13 5.71
C GLU A 53 -11.95 0.47 4.77
N ALA A 54 -12.76 1.26 4.08
CA ALA A 54 -13.69 0.75 3.06
C ALA A 54 -12.98 0.13 1.85
N LEU A 55 -11.69 0.42 1.63
CA LEU A 55 -10.89 -0.24 0.60
C LEU A 55 -10.40 -1.63 1.03
N LEU A 56 -10.24 -1.85 2.34
CA LEU A 56 -9.61 -3.07 2.87
C LEU A 56 -10.54 -4.27 2.64
N PRO A 57 -10.07 -5.33 1.95
CA PRO A 57 -10.81 -6.57 1.85
C PRO A 57 -11.02 -7.20 3.23
N ALA A 58 -12.20 -7.78 3.46
CA ALA A 58 -12.53 -8.46 4.72
C ALA A 58 -11.67 -9.71 4.97
N THR A 59 -11.18 -10.32 3.89
CA THR A 59 -10.34 -11.52 3.94
C THR A 59 -8.98 -11.24 3.37
N ARG A 60 -7.94 -11.65 4.10
CA ARG A 60 -6.57 -11.67 3.62
C ARG A 60 -6.44 -12.58 2.37
N PRO A 61 -5.70 -12.17 1.33
CA PRO A 61 -5.36 -13.04 0.21
C PRO A 61 -4.63 -14.30 0.68
N ALA A 62 -4.94 -15.44 0.06
CA ALA A 62 -4.18 -16.66 0.27
C ALA A 62 -2.90 -16.62 -0.58
N PHE A 63 -1.81 -17.15 -0.04
CA PHE A 63 -0.54 -17.26 -0.76
C PHE A 63 -0.37 -18.67 -1.35
N ASP A 64 -0.58 -18.81 -2.66
CA ASP A 64 -0.52 -20.08 -3.38
C ASP A 64 0.86 -20.30 -4.03
N LYS A 65 1.51 -21.39 -3.63
CA LYS A 65 2.86 -21.78 -4.04
C LYS A 65 2.90 -22.89 -5.11
N LYS A 66 1.78 -23.17 -5.77
CA LYS A 66 1.65 -24.27 -6.74
C LYS A 66 2.60 -24.15 -7.93
N ASP A 67 2.67 -22.97 -8.55
CA ASP A 67 3.53 -22.72 -9.71
C ASP A 67 3.92 -21.23 -9.82
N ASN A 68 4.76 -20.88 -10.79
CA ASN A 68 5.22 -19.51 -10.99
C ASN A 68 4.08 -18.52 -11.28
N SER A 69 3.00 -18.96 -11.93
CA SER A 69 1.84 -18.09 -12.18
C SER A 69 1.10 -17.79 -10.88
N THR A 70 0.83 -18.81 -10.06
CA THR A 70 0.15 -18.61 -8.76
C THR A 70 0.99 -17.80 -7.78
N LEU A 71 2.32 -17.97 -7.80
CA LEU A 71 3.26 -17.18 -7.01
C LEU A 71 3.21 -15.69 -7.39
N VAL A 72 3.22 -15.38 -8.69
CA VAL A 72 3.11 -13.99 -9.19
C VAL A 72 1.78 -13.38 -8.76
N GLN A 73 0.67 -14.10 -8.94
CA GLN A 73 -0.67 -13.62 -8.56
C GLN A 73 -0.81 -13.39 -7.07
N SER A 74 -0.28 -14.31 -6.25
CA SER A 74 -0.28 -14.19 -4.78
C SER A 74 0.55 -13.00 -4.31
N CYS A 75 1.71 -12.75 -4.92
CA CYS A 75 2.51 -11.56 -4.62
C CYS A 75 1.77 -10.28 -4.99
N ALA A 76 1.17 -10.20 -6.17
CA ALA A 76 0.39 -9.04 -6.58
C ALA A 76 -0.74 -8.74 -5.59
N ALA A 77 -1.52 -9.76 -5.20
CA ALA A 77 -2.61 -9.60 -4.25
C ALA A 77 -2.14 -9.16 -2.85
N ASN A 78 -1.04 -9.74 -2.34
CA ASN A 78 -0.46 -9.35 -1.06
C ASN A 78 0.09 -7.92 -1.09
N LEU A 79 0.81 -7.54 -2.13
CA LEU A 79 1.39 -6.20 -2.26
C LEU A 79 0.30 -5.13 -2.45
N ASP A 80 -0.76 -5.41 -3.21
CA ASP A 80 -1.92 -4.52 -3.32
C ASP A 80 -2.59 -4.31 -1.95
N MET A 81 -2.76 -5.37 -1.16
CA MET A 81 -3.30 -5.26 0.19
C MET A 81 -2.36 -4.52 1.14
N ALA A 82 -1.05 -4.74 1.03
CA ALA A 82 -0.05 -4.02 1.82
C ALA A 82 -0.06 -2.51 1.53
N GLU A 83 -0.24 -2.11 0.27
CA GLU A 83 -0.37 -0.70 -0.11
C GLU A 83 -1.68 -0.07 0.40
N ALA A 84 -2.80 -0.81 0.35
CA ALA A 84 -4.05 -0.36 0.96
C ALA A 84 -3.93 -0.14 2.47
N LEU A 85 -3.25 -1.07 3.16
CA LEU A 85 -2.95 -0.97 4.59
C LEU A 85 -1.99 0.18 4.92
N ARG A 86 -1.02 0.47 4.04
CA ARG A 86 -0.15 1.64 4.19
C ARG A 86 -0.95 2.93 4.20
N LEU A 87 -1.86 3.09 3.23
CA LEU A 87 -2.74 4.25 3.16
C LEU A 87 -3.65 4.36 4.39
N ALA A 88 -4.18 3.24 4.88
CA ALA A 88 -4.96 3.19 6.12
C ALA A 88 -4.12 3.56 7.36
N ALA A 89 -2.86 3.14 7.42
CA ALA A 89 -1.93 3.52 8.48
C ALA A 89 -1.66 5.03 8.50
N GLU A 90 -1.46 5.65 7.34
CA GLU A 90 -1.26 7.11 7.19
C GLU A 90 -2.48 7.91 7.68
N ALA A 91 -3.69 7.46 7.31
CA ALA A 91 -4.93 8.09 7.76
C ALA A 91 -5.14 7.91 9.28
N ALA A 92 -4.90 6.71 9.81
CA ALA A 92 -5.02 6.42 11.23
C ALA A 92 -3.99 7.19 12.08
N ASP A 93 -2.75 7.34 11.59
CA ASP A 93 -1.73 8.15 12.26
C ASP A 93 -2.16 9.62 12.34
N SER A 94 -2.67 10.16 11.23
CA SER A 94 -3.20 11.53 11.19
C SER A 94 -4.40 11.74 12.11
N ALA A 95 -5.24 10.71 12.27
CA ALA A 95 -6.35 10.68 13.22
C ALA A 95 -5.93 10.45 14.68
N GLY A 96 -4.63 10.30 14.97
CA GLY A 96 -4.14 10.01 16.32
C GLY A 96 -4.43 8.59 16.82
N ALA A 97 -4.94 7.71 15.96
CA ALA A 97 -5.22 6.30 16.25
C ALA A 97 -3.95 5.46 16.07
N TRP A 98 -2.90 5.78 16.83
CA TRP A 98 -1.55 5.24 16.65
C TRP A 98 -1.46 3.73 16.82
N GLU A 99 -2.24 3.14 17.71
CA GLU A 99 -2.33 1.69 17.88
C GLU A 99 -2.84 1.01 16.61
N LYS A 100 -3.86 1.59 15.98
CA LYS A 100 -4.46 1.08 14.73
C LYS A 100 -3.52 1.28 13.55
N ALA A 101 -2.86 2.44 13.47
CA ALA A 101 -1.84 2.70 12.46
C ALA A 101 -0.67 1.69 12.56
N LEU A 102 -0.23 1.36 13.78
CA LEU A 102 0.78 0.32 14.01
C LEU A 102 0.29 -1.07 13.56
N GLU A 103 -0.96 -1.43 13.86
CA GLU A 103 -1.57 -2.70 13.42
C GLU A 103 -1.58 -2.81 11.90
N TYR A 104 -2.01 -1.75 11.20
CA TYR A 104 -1.99 -1.71 9.73
C TYR A 104 -0.58 -1.82 9.17
N ALA A 105 0.39 -1.08 9.72
CA ALA A 105 1.79 -1.15 9.29
C ALA A 105 2.40 -2.55 9.49
N LYS A 106 2.13 -3.19 10.65
CA LYS A 106 2.59 -4.56 10.93
C LYS A 106 1.96 -5.57 9.99
N THR A 107 0.67 -5.42 9.70
CA THR A 107 -0.05 -6.30 8.76
C THR A 107 0.49 -6.15 7.34
N ALA A 108 0.72 -4.91 6.89
CA ALA A 108 1.32 -4.63 5.59
C ALA A 108 2.73 -5.24 5.46
N LYS A 109 3.57 -5.05 6.49
CA LYS A 109 4.90 -5.69 6.57
C LYS A 109 4.80 -7.21 6.48
N ALA A 110 3.87 -7.83 7.21
CA ALA A 110 3.71 -9.28 7.20
C ALA A 110 3.34 -9.82 5.80
N LEU A 111 2.49 -9.11 5.07
CA LEU A 111 2.11 -9.45 3.68
C LEU A 111 3.29 -9.32 2.72
N ALA A 112 4.01 -8.20 2.79
CA ALA A 112 5.20 -7.96 1.96
C ALA A 112 6.31 -8.99 2.24
N ASN A 113 6.51 -9.35 3.51
CA ASN A 113 7.44 -10.40 3.91
C ASN A 113 7.01 -11.77 3.40
N GLU A 114 5.73 -12.14 3.51
CA GLU A 114 5.22 -13.39 2.96
C GLU A 114 5.45 -13.50 1.45
N SER A 115 5.22 -12.39 0.71
CA SER A 115 5.52 -12.34 -0.72
C SER A 115 7.00 -12.54 -1.00
N TYR A 116 7.88 -11.78 -0.35
CA TYR A 116 9.31 -11.89 -0.58
C TYR A 116 9.85 -13.28 -0.24
N VAL A 117 9.52 -13.81 0.95
CA VAL A 117 9.94 -15.16 1.37
C VAL A 117 9.36 -16.23 0.45
N GLY A 118 8.11 -16.05 -0.01
CA GLY A 118 7.43 -16.98 -0.90
C GLY A 118 8.08 -17.11 -2.28
N VAL A 119 8.65 -16.02 -2.82
CA VAL A 119 9.22 -16.02 -4.18
C VAL A 119 10.74 -16.00 -4.25
N LYS A 120 11.43 -15.67 -3.14
CA LYS A 120 12.88 -15.50 -3.12
C LYS A 120 13.61 -16.67 -3.78
N GLU A 121 13.34 -17.89 -3.32
CA GLU A 121 14.01 -19.09 -3.84
C GLU A 121 13.45 -19.54 -5.20
N PRO A 122 12.12 -19.70 -5.40
CA PRO A 122 11.58 -20.18 -6.68
C PRO A 122 11.93 -19.27 -7.87
N PHE A 123 11.88 -17.95 -7.69
CA PHE A 123 12.21 -17.02 -8.78
C PHE A 123 13.72 -16.92 -8.99
N ALA A 124 14.55 -17.06 -7.95
CA ALA A 124 16.00 -17.12 -8.13
C ALA A 124 16.41 -18.35 -8.95
N GLN A 125 15.82 -19.51 -8.66
CA GLN A 125 16.02 -20.73 -9.45
C GLN A 125 15.53 -20.57 -10.89
N THR A 126 14.36 -19.96 -11.09
CA THR A 126 13.81 -19.69 -12.42
C THR A 126 14.71 -18.73 -13.23
N VAL A 127 15.24 -17.69 -12.59
CA VAL A 127 16.21 -16.77 -13.20
C VAL A 127 17.49 -17.52 -13.60
N ALA A 128 18.03 -18.37 -12.72
CA ALA A 128 19.22 -19.16 -13.01
C ALA A 128 19.00 -20.10 -14.21
N TYR A 129 17.83 -20.75 -14.25
CA TYR A 129 17.43 -21.61 -15.37
C TYR A 129 17.44 -20.85 -16.71
N TYR A 130 16.72 -19.72 -16.80
CA TYR A 130 16.65 -18.97 -18.06
C TYR A 130 17.97 -18.32 -18.45
N LYS A 131 18.82 -17.94 -17.49
CA LYS A 131 20.19 -17.51 -17.78
C LYS A 131 21.01 -18.62 -18.44
N GLN A 132 20.92 -19.84 -17.91
CA GLN A 132 21.63 -20.99 -18.47
C GLN A 132 21.07 -21.39 -19.85
N ALA A 133 19.75 -21.44 -19.99
CA ALA A 133 19.10 -21.76 -21.27
C ALA A 133 19.47 -20.74 -22.35
N GLY A 134 19.35 -19.44 -22.06
CA GLY A 134 19.73 -18.38 -22.99
C GLY A 134 21.21 -18.42 -23.38
N ALA A 135 22.12 -18.73 -22.45
CA ALA A 135 23.54 -18.89 -22.75
C ALA A 135 23.81 -20.06 -23.70
N ARG A 136 23.13 -21.20 -23.51
CA ARG A 136 23.23 -22.35 -24.42
C ARG A 136 22.66 -22.04 -25.81
N ALA A 137 21.51 -21.38 -25.86
CA ALA A 137 20.91 -20.95 -27.13
C ALA A 137 21.84 -19.99 -27.89
N GLN A 138 22.46 -19.02 -27.19
CA GLN A 138 23.43 -18.12 -27.79
C GLN A 138 24.65 -18.88 -28.31
N GLN A 139 25.18 -19.84 -27.56
CA GLN A 139 26.30 -20.67 -28.00
C GLN A 139 25.98 -21.41 -29.31
N VAL A 140 24.77 -21.96 -29.45
CA VAL A 140 24.34 -22.62 -30.71
C VAL A 140 24.34 -21.63 -31.87
N LEU A 141 23.90 -20.39 -31.67
CA LEU A 141 23.95 -19.36 -32.71
C LEU A 141 25.38 -18.99 -33.08
N ASP A 142 26.26 -18.84 -32.09
CA ASP A 142 27.66 -18.47 -32.30
C ASP A 142 28.42 -19.58 -33.06
N GLU A 143 28.19 -20.85 -32.70
CA GLU A 143 28.79 -22.01 -33.38
C GLU A 143 28.33 -22.17 -34.84
N ASN A 144 27.14 -21.67 -35.17
CA ASN A 144 26.52 -21.80 -36.50
C ASN A 144 26.46 -20.47 -37.29
N ASP A 145 27.06 -19.39 -36.78
CA ASP A 145 26.93 -18.02 -37.31
C ASP A 145 27.22 -17.93 -38.82
N GLY A 146 28.30 -18.58 -39.28
CA GLY A 146 28.68 -18.59 -40.69
C GLY A 146 27.62 -19.22 -41.59
N ARG A 147 27.05 -20.36 -41.17
CA ARG A 147 26.02 -21.08 -41.91
C ARG A 147 24.68 -20.32 -41.88
N ILE A 148 24.32 -19.74 -40.73
CA ILE A 148 23.12 -18.91 -40.59
C ILE A 148 23.20 -17.69 -41.53
N LYS A 149 24.37 -17.03 -41.61
CA LYS A 149 24.59 -15.90 -42.53
C LYS A 149 24.50 -16.33 -43.99
N GLU A 150 25.06 -17.48 -44.35
CA GLU A 150 24.93 -18.04 -45.69
C GLU A 150 23.45 -18.26 -46.07
N LEU A 151 22.68 -18.92 -45.20
CA LEU A 151 21.26 -19.21 -45.41
C LEU A 151 20.41 -17.93 -45.50
N LYS A 152 20.65 -16.95 -44.63
CA LYS A 152 19.96 -15.64 -44.67
C LYS A 152 20.29 -14.82 -45.93
N GLY A 153 21.45 -15.08 -46.57
CA GLY A 153 21.90 -14.38 -47.77
C GLY A 153 21.41 -14.98 -49.09
N LYS A 154 20.83 -16.19 -49.09
CA LYS A 154 20.35 -16.86 -50.31
C LYS A 154 19.00 -16.30 -50.77
N SER A 155 18.86 -16.10 -52.07
CA SER A 155 17.60 -15.66 -52.71
C SER A 155 16.57 -16.79 -52.88
N ALA A 156 17.01 -18.04 -52.86
CA ALA A 156 16.17 -19.23 -52.89
C ALA A 156 16.80 -20.31 -51.99
N LEU A 157 15.98 -20.91 -51.13
CA LEU A 157 16.38 -22.00 -50.23
C LEU A 157 15.65 -23.26 -50.67
N ASP A 158 16.36 -24.39 -50.69
CA ASP A 158 15.68 -25.67 -50.79
C ASP A 158 14.91 -25.99 -49.49
N PRO A 159 14.02 -27.00 -49.48
CA PRO A 159 13.23 -27.33 -48.30
C PRO A 159 14.06 -27.66 -47.04
N GLY A 160 15.23 -28.28 -47.20
CA GLY A 160 16.12 -28.63 -46.08
C GLY A 160 16.84 -27.40 -45.52
N GLU A 161 17.37 -26.56 -46.41
CA GLU A 161 17.98 -25.27 -46.05
C GLU A 161 16.97 -24.32 -45.38
N ARG A 162 15.71 -24.36 -45.83
CA ARG A 162 14.63 -23.61 -45.21
C ARG A 162 14.36 -24.07 -43.79
N GLN A 163 14.29 -25.38 -43.57
CA GLN A 163 14.10 -25.96 -42.25
C GLN A 163 15.27 -25.59 -41.30
N GLU A 164 16.50 -25.65 -41.79
CA GLU A 164 17.70 -25.26 -41.03
C GLU A 164 17.65 -23.78 -40.60
N LEU A 165 17.27 -22.89 -41.51
CA LEU A 165 17.08 -21.47 -41.19
C LEU A 165 15.95 -21.24 -40.18
N ASP A 166 14.80 -21.91 -40.35
CA ASP A 166 13.67 -21.77 -39.43
C ASP A 166 14.03 -22.26 -38.01
N LEU A 167 14.85 -23.31 -37.88
CA LEU A 167 15.40 -23.74 -36.59
C LEU A 167 16.31 -22.67 -35.97
N ALA A 168 17.23 -22.11 -36.74
CA ALA A 168 18.11 -21.04 -36.26
C ALA A 168 17.33 -19.80 -35.79
N LEU A 169 16.29 -19.39 -36.53
CA LEU A 169 15.37 -18.33 -36.11
C LEU A 169 14.61 -18.68 -34.82
N GLY A 170 14.27 -19.95 -34.63
CA GLY A 170 13.72 -20.47 -33.38
C GLY A 170 14.66 -20.28 -32.20
N VAL A 171 15.95 -20.57 -32.37
CA VAL A 171 16.99 -20.37 -31.35
C VAL A 171 17.24 -18.87 -31.10
N GLU A 172 17.25 -18.02 -32.13
CA GLU A 172 17.30 -16.55 -31.97
C GLU A 172 16.15 -16.04 -31.10
N LYS A 173 14.94 -16.55 -31.32
CA LYS A 173 13.78 -16.22 -30.48
C LYS A 173 13.95 -16.72 -29.05
N GLU A 174 14.48 -17.92 -28.85
CA GLU A 174 14.73 -18.49 -27.51
C GLU A 174 15.66 -17.61 -26.68
N VAL A 175 16.73 -17.05 -27.27
CA VAL A 175 17.63 -16.10 -26.58
C VAL A 175 16.85 -14.89 -26.07
N VAL A 176 16.01 -14.31 -26.92
CA VAL A 176 15.19 -13.13 -26.58
C VAL A 176 14.17 -13.47 -25.48
N ASP A 177 13.48 -14.60 -25.60
CA ASP A 177 12.48 -15.03 -24.62
C ASP A 177 13.12 -15.36 -23.27
N CYS A 178 14.29 -16.01 -23.25
CA CYS A 178 15.05 -16.25 -22.03
C CYS A 178 15.42 -14.95 -21.32
N ALA A 179 15.95 -13.96 -22.06
CA ALA A 179 16.30 -12.66 -21.50
C ALA A 179 15.07 -11.93 -20.91
N LYS A 180 13.92 -12.02 -21.58
CA LYS A 180 12.64 -11.47 -21.11
C LYS A 180 12.22 -12.11 -19.78
N TRP A 181 12.29 -13.43 -19.65
CA TRP A 181 11.92 -14.13 -18.43
C TRP A 181 12.90 -13.85 -17.27
N VAL A 182 14.20 -13.80 -17.55
CA VAL A 182 15.20 -13.36 -16.55
C VAL A 182 14.84 -11.98 -16.01
N LYS A 183 14.56 -11.02 -16.90
CA LYS A 183 14.18 -9.66 -16.49
C LYS A 183 12.89 -9.66 -15.67
N PHE A 184 11.88 -10.41 -16.10
CA PHE A 184 10.59 -10.50 -15.42
C PHE A 184 10.73 -10.99 -13.98
N PHE A 185 11.32 -12.17 -13.77
CA PHE A 185 11.44 -12.75 -12.42
C PHE A 185 12.41 -11.97 -11.54
N GLN A 186 13.51 -11.43 -12.09
CA GLN A 186 14.41 -10.58 -11.34
C GLN A 186 13.71 -9.29 -10.86
N THR A 187 12.91 -8.66 -11.72
CA THR A 187 12.15 -7.45 -11.33
C THR A 187 11.19 -7.76 -10.17
N TYR A 188 10.51 -8.92 -10.20
CA TYR A 188 9.64 -9.34 -9.10
C TYR A 188 10.42 -9.56 -7.79
N LEU A 189 11.60 -10.18 -7.84
CA LEU A 189 12.46 -10.34 -6.67
C LEU A 189 12.87 -8.98 -6.08
N ASP A 190 13.28 -8.05 -6.94
CA ASP A 190 13.74 -6.73 -6.51
C ASP A 190 12.60 -5.91 -5.89
N VAL A 191 11.41 -5.92 -6.52
CA VAL A 191 10.21 -5.24 -6.01
C VAL A 191 9.78 -5.83 -4.67
N THR A 192 9.59 -7.15 -4.59
CA THR A 192 9.13 -7.79 -3.34
C THR A 192 10.12 -7.58 -2.19
N LYS A 193 11.43 -7.60 -2.47
CA LYS A 193 12.46 -7.26 -1.48
C LYS A 193 12.32 -5.82 -1.00
N ARG A 194 12.23 -4.87 -1.93
CA ARG A 194 12.09 -3.44 -1.61
C ARG A 194 10.84 -3.18 -0.77
N GLU A 195 9.69 -3.73 -1.16
CA GLU A 195 8.45 -3.56 -0.40
C GLU A 195 8.54 -4.18 1.00
N ASN A 196 9.18 -5.34 1.14
CA ASN A 196 9.41 -5.95 2.45
C ASN A 196 10.22 -5.04 3.39
N GLU A 197 11.24 -4.35 2.86
CA GLU A 197 12.10 -3.44 3.63
C GLU A 197 11.44 -2.06 3.88
N ALA A 198 10.48 -1.65 3.04
CA ALA A 198 9.85 -0.33 3.10
C ALA A 198 8.99 -0.09 4.36
N TYR A 199 8.48 -1.15 4.99
CA TYR A 199 7.61 -1.04 6.17
C TYR A 199 8.36 -0.96 7.50
N ASP A 200 9.65 -1.33 7.54
CA ASP A 200 10.44 -1.29 8.78
C ASP A 200 10.50 0.12 9.41
N PRO A 201 10.79 1.19 8.65
CA PRO A 201 10.77 2.55 9.19
C PRO A 201 9.39 2.95 9.71
N LEU A 202 8.31 2.58 9.01
CA LEU A 202 6.95 2.93 9.41
C LEU A 202 6.56 2.26 10.73
N VAL A 203 6.81 0.94 10.86
CA VAL A 203 6.56 0.21 12.10
C VAL A 203 7.35 0.82 13.25
N LYS A 204 8.64 1.12 13.02
CA LYS A 204 9.50 1.71 14.04
C LYS A 204 8.99 3.09 14.50
N VAL A 205 8.62 3.97 13.57
CA VAL A 205 8.09 5.30 13.91
C VAL A 205 6.83 5.20 14.76
N MET A 206 5.93 4.26 14.45
CA MET A 206 4.70 4.08 15.22
C MET A 206 4.97 3.49 16.62
N GLU A 207 5.89 2.53 16.73
CA GLU A 207 6.33 1.99 18.04
C GLU A 207 7.00 3.06 18.90
N ASP A 208 7.88 3.87 18.32
CA ASP A 208 8.59 4.95 19.02
C ASP A 208 7.60 6.03 19.51
N LYS A 209 6.58 6.38 18.71
CA LYS A 209 5.50 7.31 19.11
C LYS A 209 4.72 6.79 20.34
N LEU A 210 4.25 5.54 20.27
CA LEU A 210 3.49 4.91 21.35
C LEU A 210 4.33 4.77 22.63
N LYS A 211 5.59 4.36 22.49
CA LYS A 211 6.52 4.26 23.62
C LYS A 211 6.78 5.62 24.25
N SER A 212 7.09 6.64 23.46
CA SER A 212 7.35 7.98 23.97
C SER A 212 6.14 8.56 24.72
N GLU A 213 4.92 8.31 24.24
CA GLU A 213 3.71 8.71 24.96
C GLU A 213 3.53 7.94 26.27
N ALA A 214 3.73 6.63 26.26
CA ALA A 214 3.65 5.81 27.47
C ALA A 214 4.65 6.29 28.53
N ASP A 215 5.88 6.59 28.13
CA ASP A 215 6.93 7.13 29.00
C ASP A 215 6.50 8.51 29.55
N GLN A 216 5.99 9.41 28.72
CA GLN A 216 5.51 10.73 29.14
C GLN A 216 4.35 10.66 30.14
N ILE A 217 3.43 9.71 29.97
CA ILE A 217 2.31 9.48 30.90
C ILE A 217 2.83 8.93 32.22
N ALA A 218 3.75 7.96 32.19
CA ALA A 218 4.34 7.34 33.38
C ALA A 218 5.16 8.35 34.21
N ASP A 219 5.96 9.18 33.54
CA ASP A 219 6.82 10.18 34.18
C ASP A 219 6.04 11.38 34.75
N TYR A 220 4.77 11.53 34.38
CA TYR A 220 3.92 12.61 34.88
C TYR A 220 3.49 12.36 36.34
N LYS A 221 4.37 12.76 37.27
CA LYS A 221 4.25 12.55 38.72
C LYS A 221 2.91 13.00 39.32
N ALA A 222 2.38 14.14 38.88
CA ALA A 222 1.11 14.67 39.39
C ALA A 222 -0.11 13.84 38.95
N GLY A 223 -0.01 13.15 37.81
CA GLY A 223 -1.05 12.25 37.29
C GLY A 223 -0.94 10.81 37.79
N LYS A 224 0.19 10.41 38.40
CA LYS A 224 0.45 9.02 38.85
C LYS A 224 0.27 7.98 37.74
N GLY A 225 0.64 8.31 36.50
CA GLY A 225 0.44 7.44 35.35
C GLY A 225 -0.98 7.43 34.77
N GLU A 226 -1.91 8.24 35.30
CA GLU A 226 -3.24 8.37 34.71
C GLU A 226 -3.22 9.21 33.44
N LYS A 227 -3.57 8.54 32.34
CA LYS A 227 -3.67 9.10 31.00
C LYS A 227 -4.55 10.36 30.90
N THR A 228 -5.73 10.36 31.50
CA THR A 228 -6.64 11.53 31.47
C THR A 228 -6.07 12.74 32.22
N LYS A 229 -5.40 12.52 33.37
CA LYS A 229 -4.70 13.59 34.10
C LYS A 229 -3.52 14.16 33.31
N TRP A 230 -2.80 13.31 32.59
CA TRP A 230 -1.75 13.75 31.69
C TRP A 230 -2.32 14.61 30.55
N VAL A 231 -3.38 14.14 29.88
CA VAL A 231 -4.06 14.89 28.80
C VAL A 231 -4.50 16.27 29.30
N GLU A 232 -5.16 16.33 30.46
CA GLU A 232 -5.64 17.57 31.06
C GLU A 232 -4.49 18.56 31.35
N ALA A 233 -3.34 18.06 31.77
CA ALA A 233 -2.16 18.87 32.05
C ALA A 233 -1.52 19.44 30.79
N VAL A 234 -1.32 18.60 29.76
CA VAL A 234 -0.68 19.03 28.52
C VAL A 234 -1.56 19.98 27.72
N ILE A 235 -2.88 19.75 27.66
CA ILE A 235 -3.81 20.65 26.94
C ILE A 235 -3.96 22.01 27.65
N SER A 236 -3.79 22.04 28.97
CA SER A 236 -3.87 23.27 29.77
C SER A 236 -2.59 24.11 29.70
N THR A 237 -1.51 23.59 29.12
CA THR A 237 -0.20 24.24 29.05
C THR A 237 0.03 24.77 27.64
N PRO A 238 -0.03 26.10 27.40
CA PRO A 238 0.04 26.69 26.05
C PRO A 238 1.27 26.27 25.24
N ALA A 239 2.42 26.08 25.89
CA ALA A 239 3.67 25.68 25.25
C ALA A 239 3.55 24.37 24.42
N TYR A 240 2.68 23.43 24.83
CA TYR A 240 2.47 22.19 24.07
C TYR A 240 1.67 22.40 22.78
N LEU A 241 0.82 23.43 22.72
CA LEU A 241 0.10 23.81 21.51
C LEU A 241 0.95 24.72 20.62
N GLU A 242 1.71 25.63 21.22
CA GLU A 242 2.54 26.64 20.54
C GLU A 242 3.76 26.04 19.82
N ARG A 243 4.23 24.85 20.26
CA ARG A 243 5.32 24.13 19.57
C ARG A 243 4.96 23.71 18.14
N PHE A 244 3.69 23.65 17.79
CA PHE A 244 3.23 23.30 16.45
C PHE A 244 3.02 24.57 15.63
N THR A 245 3.95 24.84 14.73
CA THR A 245 3.88 25.96 13.78
C THR A 245 2.85 25.71 12.67
N GLU A 246 2.68 24.44 12.28
CA GLU A 246 1.74 24.03 11.25
C GLU A 246 0.40 23.59 11.83
N LYS A 247 -0.68 23.95 11.12
CA LYS A 247 -2.05 23.59 11.51
C LYS A 247 -2.28 22.07 11.49
N SER A 248 -1.65 21.37 10.55
CA SER A 248 -1.66 19.91 10.41
C SER A 248 -1.14 19.20 11.66
N GLY A 249 0.09 19.52 12.07
CA GLY A 249 0.72 18.92 13.25
C GLY A 249 -0.07 19.20 14.53
N LYS A 250 -0.62 20.42 14.66
CA LYS A 250 -1.50 20.77 15.78
C LYS A 250 -2.79 19.93 15.78
N ALA A 251 -3.42 19.76 14.63
CA ALA A 251 -4.63 18.96 14.49
C ALA A 251 -4.35 17.47 14.81
N GLN A 252 -3.27 16.89 14.28
CA GLN A 252 -2.89 15.49 14.55
C GLN A 252 -2.65 15.27 16.05
N TRP A 253 -1.92 16.17 16.71
CA TRP A 253 -1.66 16.07 18.14
C TRP A 253 -2.94 16.17 18.97
N LEU A 254 -3.85 17.10 18.64
CA LEU A 254 -5.13 17.20 19.33
C LEU A 254 -6.03 15.98 19.10
N ASN A 255 -6.03 15.40 17.90
CA ASN A 255 -6.73 14.15 17.64
C ASN A 255 -6.15 12.99 18.46
N ARG A 256 -4.82 12.93 18.64
CA ARG A 256 -4.21 11.96 19.57
C ARG A 256 -4.75 12.15 20.98
N LEU A 257 -4.75 13.38 21.51
CA LEU A 257 -5.32 13.65 22.83
C LEU A 257 -6.80 13.27 22.93
N ALA A 258 -7.58 13.46 21.88
CA ALA A 258 -8.99 13.06 21.83
C ALA A 258 -9.16 11.53 21.80
N VAL A 259 -8.23 10.78 21.20
CA VAL A 259 -8.18 9.31 21.33
C VAL A 259 -7.83 8.92 22.76
N LEU A 260 -7.01 9.71 23.45
CA LEU A 260 -6.61 9.41 24.80
C LEU A 260 -7.69 9.70 25.85
N ASP A 261 -8.34 10.84 25.75
CA ASP A 261 -9.39 11.28 26.66
C ASP A 261 -10.54 11.89 25.83
N PRO A 262 -11.43 11.05 25.26
CA PRO A 262 -12.48 11.49 24.35
C PRO A 262 -13.42 12.54 24.96
N GLU A 263 -13.64 12.45 26.27
CA GLU A 263 -14.54 13.32 27.04
C GLU A 263 -13.89 14.66 27.44
N ASN A 264 -12.62 14.89 27.09
CA ASN A 264 -11.91 16.11 27.46
C ASN A 264 -12.43 17.33 26.68
N ARG A 265 -13.26 18.15 27.35
CA ARG A 265 -13.88 19.35 26.76
C ARG A 265 -12.87 20.37 26.24
N LYS A 266 -11.67 20.47 26.83
CA LYS A 266 -10.64 21.42 26.35
C LYS A 266 -10.06 20.97 25.02
N VAL A 267 -9.80 19.67 24.88
CA VAL A 267 -9.34 19.08 23.61
C VAL A 267 -10.40 19.27 22.53
N GLN A 268 -11.65 18.92 22.81
CA GLN A 268 -12.76 19.09 21.87
C GLN A 268 -12.92 20.56 21.43
N HIS A 269 -12.86 21.50 22.39
CA HIS A 269 -12.92 22.93 22.06
C HIS A 269 -11.77 23.38 21.15
N GLN A 270 -10.54 22.91 21.36
CA GLN A 270 -9.41 23.25 20.48
C GLN A 270 -9.57 22.66 19.08
N LEU A 271 -10.13 21.45 18.95
CA LEU A 271 -10.48 20.86 17.65
C LEU A 271 -11.58 21.66 16.94
N ASP A 272 -12.59 22.14 17.66
CA ASP A 272 -13.65 22.98 17.12
C ASP A 272 -13.12 24.36 16.64
N LEU A 273 -12.18 24.95 17.38
CA LEU A 273 -11.49 26.17 16.97
C LEU A 273 -10.67 25.94 15.69
N LEU A 274 -9.96 24.81 15.59
CA LEU A 274 -9.16 24.48 14.41
C LEU A 274 -10.00 24.20 13.16
N SER A 275 -11.13 23.53 13.35
CA SER A 275 -12.09 23.25 12.27
C SER A 275 -12.95 24.46 11.89
N GLY A 276 -12.83 25.57 12.64
CA GLY A 276 -13.60 26.80 12.39
C GLY A 276 -15.08 26.69 12.80
N LYS A 277 -15.47 25.63 13.50
CA LYS A 277 -16.83 25.46 14.06
C LYS A 277 -17.13 26.47 15.17
N VAL A 278 -16.09 26.91 15.86
CA VAL A 278 -16.16 27.93 16.92
C VAL A 278 -15.16 29.03 16.61
N THR A 279 -15.57 30.29 16.77
CA THR A 279 -14.67 31.45 16.64
C THR A 279 -13.88 31.66 17.93
N ALA A 280 -12.57 31.90 17.81
CA ALA A 280 -11.73 32.22 18.95
C ALA A 280 -12.29 33.45 19.71
N PRO A 281 -12.32 33.43 21.06
CA PRO A 281 -12.76 34.59 21.82
C PRO A 281 -11.87 35.80 21.48
N PRO A 282 -12.43 37.02 21.39
CA PRO A 282 -11.65 38.21 21.13
C PRO A 282 -10.55 38.36 22.18
N ALA A 283 -9.34 38.69 21.74
CA ALA A 283 -8.19 38.87 22.63
C ALA A 283 -8.57 39.84 23.76
N LYS A 284 -8.48 39.40 25.02
CA LYS A 284 -8.79 40.26 26.16
C LYS A 284 -7.89 41.50 26.08
N PRO A 285 -8.45 42.72 26.17
CA PRO A 285 -7.65 43.93 26.15
C PRO A 285 -6.63 43.85 27.29
N ALA A 286 -5.36 44.09 26.95
CA ALA A 286 -4.29 44.14 27.93
C ALA A 286 -4.72 45.08 29.07
N LYS A 287 -4.77 44.56 30.30
CA LYS A 287 -4.99 45.38 31.49
C LYS A 287 -3.89 46.45 31.50
N LYS A 288 -4.23 47.68 31.08
CA LYS A 288 -3.39 48.85 31.32
C LYS A 288 -3.17 48.92 32.82
N GLY A 289 -1.94 48.65 33.25
CA GLY A 289 -1.51 48.76 34.63
C GLY A 289 -1.90 50.14 35.15
N LYS A 290 -2.56 50.16 36.31
CA LYS A 290 -2.87 51.36 37.06
C LYS A 290 -1.52 51.95 37.48
N LYS A 291 -1.12 53.10 36.90
CA LYS A 291 0.02 53.87 37.39
C LYS A 291 -0.33 54.36 38.80
N ALA A 292 0.48 53.95 39.77
CA ALA A 292 0.61 54.63 41.05
C ALA A 292 1.46 55.90 40.86
#